data_AF-A0A6G2V498-F1
#
_entry.id   AF-A0A6G2V498-F1
#
_cell.length_a   1.000
_cell.length_b   1.000
_cell.length_c   1.000
_cell.angle_alpha   90.00
_cell.angle_beta   90.00
_cell.angle_gamma   90.00
#
_symmetry.space_group_name_H-M   'P 1'
#
loop_
_entity.id
_entity.type
_entity.pdbx_description
1 polymer ?
#
loop_
_entity_poly.entity_id
_entity_poly.type
_entity_poly.pdbx_seq_one_letter_code
_entity_poly.pdbx_strand_id
1 'polypeptide(L)'
;MCRHLAYLGPPVALGELLSRPAHSLVRQSWEPRRQRHGTVNADGFGVGWYAEGDPVPGRYRRQGPVWGDQTFADLARVVRSHALLAAVRDATGADPDGEAAAAPFAADQVLFSHNGAVKGWPGSMASLAATLPPAALLR
;
A
#
# COMPACT_ATOMS: atom_id res chain seq x y z
N MET A 1 -11.23 -6.50 -0.30
CA MET A 1 -10.29 -6.15 -1.39
C MET A 1 -9.82 -4.72 -1.18
N CYS A 2 -8.50 -4.52 -1.10
CA CYS A 2 -7.86 -3.23 -0.83
C CYS A 2 -8.23 -2.10 -1.82
N ARG A 3 -7.65 -0.91 -1.65
CA ARG A 3 -7.55 0.14 -2.68
C ARG A 3 -6.09 0.62 -2.76
N HIS A 4 -5.64 1.02 -3.94
CA HIS A 4 -4.31 1.61 -4.12
C HIS A 4 -4.33 2.81 -5.07
N LEU A 5 -3.29 3.64 -4.97
CA LEU A 5 -3.03 4.77 -5.86
C LEU A 5 -1.53 4.83 -6.14
N ALA A 6 -1.17 4.96 -7.40
CA ALA A 6 0.19 5.27 -7.83
C ALA A 6 0.21 6.65 -8.50
N TYR A 7 1.33 7.36 -8.36
CA TYR A 7 1.56 8.63 -9.03
C TYR A 7 2.97 8.68 -9.56
N LEU A 8 3.13 9.29 -10.73
CA LEU A 8 4.39 9.65 -11.35
C LEU A 8 4.20 11.00 -12.05
N GLY A 9 4.96 12.02 -11.66
CA GLY A 9 4.81 13.37 -12.22
C GLY A 9 5.61 14.44 -11.47
N PRO A 10 5.22 15.72 -11.59
CA PRO A 10 5.81 16.82 -10.83
C PRO A 10 5.75 16.61 -9.29
N PRO A 11 6.65 17.23 -8.51
CA PRO A 11 6.66 17.05 -7.06
C PRO A 11 5.37 17.54 -6.41
N VAL A 12 4.65 16.62 -5.77
CA VAL A 12 3.38 16.93 -5.11
C VAL A 12 3.41 16.41 -3.67
N ALA A 13 2.77 17.15 -2.76
CA ALA A 13 2.60 16.67 -1.39
C ALA A 13 1.68 15.45 -1.37
N LEU A 14 1.99 14.43 -0.56
CA LEU A 14 1.21 13.18 -0.58
C LEU A 14 -0.28 13.46 -0.34
N GLY A 15 -0.63 14.40 0.54
CA GLY A 15 -2.00 14.76 0.88
C GLY A 15 -2.81 15.34 -0.28
N GLU A 16 -2.19 15.97 -1.28
CA GLU A 16 -2.89 16.42 -2.50
C GLU A 16 -3.45 15.25 -3.32
N LEU A 17 -2.83 14.08 -3.22
CA LEU A 17 -3.25 12.87 -3.93
C LEU A 17 -4.08 11.96 -3.02
N LEU A 18 -3.62 11.78 -1.78
CA LEU A 18 -4.10 10.73 -0.89
C LEU A 18 -5.26 11.16 -0.01
N SER A 19 -5.40 12.45 0.31
CA SER A 19 -6.36 12.92 1.32
C SER A 19 -7.35 13.95 0.79
N ARG A 20 -6.87 14.98 0.08
CA ARG A 20 -7.67 16.15 -0.34
C ARG A 20 -8.74 15.90 -1.41
N PRO A 21 -8.52 15.03 -2.42
CA PRO A 21 -9.54 14.81 -3.44
C PRO A 21 -10.87 14.30 -2.83
N ALA A 22 -12.01 14.71 -3.38
CA ALA A 22 -13.33 14.32 -2.86
C ALA A 22 -13.58 12.81 -2.85
N HIS A 23 -12.80 12.04 -3.62
CA HIS A 23 -12.81 10.57 -3.65
C HIS A 23 -11.41 10.00 -3.46
N SER A 24 -10.62 10.65 -2.59
CA SER A 24 -9.24 10.31 -2.28
C SER A 24 -9.05 8.88 -1.78
N LEU A 25 -7.80 8.40 -1.72
CA LEU A 25 -7.50 7.06 -1.21
C LEU A 25 -7.89 6.93 0.27
N VAL A 26 -7.68 7.99 1.07
CA VAL A 26 -8.17 8.08 2.46
C VAL A 26 -9.69 7.95 2.49
N ARG A 27 -10.44 8.70 1.67
CA ARG A 27 -11.91 8.55 1.67
C ARG A 27 -12.37 7.17 1.21
N GLN A 28 -11.68 6.58 0.24
CA GLN A 28 -11.93 5.21 -0.20
C GLN A 28 -11.70 4.16 0.90
N SER A 29 -11.00 4.50 1.99
CA SER A 29 -10.81 3.55 3.08
C SER A 29 -12.09 3.27 3.85
N TRP A 30 -13.05 4.20 3.90
CA TRP A 30 -14.37 3.96 4.53
C TRP A 30 -15.56 4.13 3.58
N GLU A 31 -15.37 4.76 2.42
CA GLU A 31 -16.43 5.00 1.43
C GLU A 31 -15.96 4.64 0.00
N PRO A 32 -15.57 3.37 -0.27
CA PRO A 32 -15.15 2.96 -1.60
C PRO A 32 -16.36 2.82 -2.55
N ARG A 33 -16.38 3.60 -3.64
CA ARG A 33 -17.55 3.64 -4.56
C ARG A 33 -17.67 2.48 -5.56
N ARG A 34 -16.57 1.74 -5.79
CA ARG A 34 -16.49 0.69 -6.84
C ARG A 34 -15.88 -0.62 -6.33
N GLN A 35 -15.78 -0.78 -5.02
CA GLN A 35 -15.24 -2.00 -4.42
C GLN A 35 -16.36 -3.04 -4.36
N ARG A 36 -16.12 -4.21 -4.96
CA ARG A 36 -17.10 -5.31 -5.01
C ARG A 36 -16.93 -6.32 -3.88
N HIS A 37 -15.75 -6.40 -3.28
CA HIS A 37 -15.44 -7.37 -2.24
C HIS A 37 -14.88 -6.65 -1.01
N GLY A 38 -15.56 -6.87 0.12
CA GLY A 38 -15.36 -6.21 1.41
C GLY A 38 -15.84 -4.76 1.44
N THR A 39 -16.18 -4.30 2.63
CA THR A 39 -17.00 -3.08 2.87
C THR A 39 -16.15 -1.85 3.14
N VAL A 40 -15.03 -2.04 3.85
CA VAL A 40 -14.16 -1.01 4.40
C VAL A 40 -12.72 -1.46 4.26
N ASN A 41 -11.79 -0.53 4.09
CA ASN A 41 -10.34 -0.80 4.11
C ASN A 41 -9.73 -0.24 5.40
N ALA A 42 -10.03 -0.90 6.53
CA ALA A 42 -9.67 -0.46 7.87
C ALA A 42 -8.51 -1.25 8.51
N ASP A 43 -8.00 -2.29 7.84
CA ASP A 43 -7.10 -3.27 8.46
C ASP A 43 -5.62 -2.86 8.39
N GLY A 44 -5.33 -1.76 7.71
CA GLY A 44 -4.00 -1.21 7.56
C GLY A 44 -3.93 -0.22 6.40
N PHE A 45 -2.82 0.49 6.32
CA PHE A 45 -2.50 1.34 5.19
C PHE A 45 -1.00 1.50 5.04
N GLY A 46 -0.59 2.02 3.89
CA GLY A 46 0.77 2.44 3.70
C GLY A 46 0.93 3.38 2.51
N VAL A 47 2.03 4.13 2.55
CA VAL A 47 2.53 4.94 1.46
C VAL A 47 4.03 4.71 1.34
N GLY A 48 4.48 4.44 0.13
CA GLY A 48 5.89 4.48 -0.24
C GLY A 48 6.11 5.61 -1.24
N TRP A 49 7.23 6.31 -1.11
CA TRP A 49 7.59 7.43 -1.98
C TRP A 49 9.08 7.43 -2.27
N TYR A 50 9.46 8.01 -3.40
CA TYR A 50 10.86 8.15 -3.80
C TYR A 50 11.33 9.55 -3.39
N ALA A 51 12.28 9.61 -2.45
CA ALA A 51 12.88 10.87 -2.03
C ALA A 51 14.00 11.25 -3.01
N GLU A 52 14.18 12.55 -3.24
CA GLU A 52 15.25 13.03 -4.12
C GLU A 52 16.62 12.66 -3.53
N GLY A 53 17.49 12.07 -4.36
CA GLY A 53 18.82 11.63 -3.96
C GLY A 53 18.88 10.29 -3.20
N ASP A 54 17.73 9.67 -2.89
CA ASP A 54 17.69 8.34 -2.26
C ASP A 54 17.16 7.29 -3.25
N PRO A 55 17.98 6.29 -3.65
CA PRO A 55 17.53 5.24 -4.56
C PRO A 55 16.52 4.27 -3.90
N VAL A 56 16.46 4.21 -2.57
CA VAL A 56 15.55 3.31 -1.85
C VAL A 56 14.28 4.07 -1.49
N PRO A 57 13.08 3.55 -1.82
CA PRO A 57 11.85 4.24 -1.47
C PRO A 57 11.64 4.23 0.04
N GLY A 58 11.36 5.41 0.59
CA GLY A 58 10.85 5.55 1.95
C GLY A 58 9.46 4.92 2.03
N ARG A 59 9.15 4.27 3.16
CA ARG A 59 7.83 3.68 3.40
C ARG A 59 7.33 4.01 4.79
N TYR A 60 6.06 4.38 4.85
CA TYR A 60 5.29 4.47 6.09
C TYR A 60 4.11 3.52 5.98
N ARG A 61 4.04 2.54 6.87
CA ARG A 61 2.99 1.52 6.92
C ARG A 61 2.50 1.43 8.35
N ARG A 62 1.21 1.16 8.55
CA ARG A 62 0.62 0.94 9.86
C ARG A 62 -0.50 -0.09 9.78
N GLN A 63 -0.72 -0.80 10.87
CA GLN A 63 -1.95 -1.54 11.11
C GLN A 63 -3.08 -0.56 11.49
N GLY A 64 -4.31 -0.91 11.11
CA GLY A 64 -5.50 -0.14 11.46
C GLY A 64 -5.86 0.95 10.44
N PRO A 65 -6.89 1.75 10.74
CA PRO A 65 -7.48 2.65 9.77
C PRO A 65 -6.66 3.92 9.54
N VAL A 66 -6.46 4.30 8.28
CA VAL A 66 -5.70 5.50 7.89
C VAL A 66 -6.27 6.81 8.45
N TRP A 67 -7.59 6.89 8.67
CA TRP A 67 -8.23 8.09 9.21
C TRP A 67 -7.97 8.30 10.71
N GLY A 68 -7.47 7.29 11.41
CA GLY A 68 -7.13 7.37 12.83
C GLY A 68 -5.67 7.80 13.08
N ASP A 69 -4.84 7.90 12.04
CA ASP A 69 -3.40 8.10 12.21
C ASP A 69 -2.98 9.57 12.00
N GLN A 70 -2.67 10.25 13.09
CA GLN A 70 -2.21 11.65 13.07
C GLN A 70 -0.80 11.81 12.49
N THR A 71 0.06 10.81 12.64
CA THR A 71 1.41 10.85 12.05
C THR A 71 1.32 10.81 10.52
N PHE A 72 0.41 10.00 9.97
CA PHE A 72 0.12 10.02 8.54
C PHE A 72 -0.43 11.37 8.08
N ALA A 73 -1.29 12.02 8.86
CA ALA A 73 -1.79 13.36 8.52
C ALA A 73 -0.66 14.39 8.39
N ASP A 74 0.33 14.35 9.29
CA ASP A 74 1.50 15.21 9.22
C ASP A 74 2.40 14.87 8.03
N LEU A 75 2.72 13.59 7.82
CA LEU A 75 3.48 13.13 6.65
C LEU A 75 2.80 13.57 5.35
N ALA A 76 1.48 13.43 5.26
CA ALA A 76 0.71 13.81 4.09
C ALA A 76 0.79 15.31 3.77
N ARG A 77 0.96 16.15 4.79
CA ARG A 77 1.11 17.60 4.64
C ARG A 77 2.51 18.00 4.16
N VAL A 78 3.56 17.35 4.64
CA VAL A 78 4.95 17.83 4.47
C VAL A 78 5.77 17.06 3.44
N VAL A 79 5.52 15.76 3.27
CA VAL A 79 6.31 14.93 2.35
C VAL A 79 5.86 15.21 0.92
N ARG A 80 6.82 15.48 0.04
CA ARG A 80 6.61 15.67 -1.40
C ARG A 80 7.41 14.64 -2.18
N SER A 81 6.86 14.15 -3.28
CA SER A 81 7.59 13.24 -4.16
C SER A 81 7.09 13.36 -5.61
N HIS A 82 7.98 13.02 -6.53
CA HIS A 82 7.67 12.79 -7.94
C HIS A 82 6.94 11.46 -8.18
N ALA A 83 7.14 10.47 -7.30
CA ALA A 83 6.61 9.14 -7.46
C ALA A 83 6.20 8.52 -6.12
N LEU A 84 5.01 7.94 -6.06
CA LEU A 84 4.54 7.24 -4.87
C LEU A 84 3.65 6.05 -5.22
N LEU A 85 3.54 5.12 -4.29
CA LEU A 85 2.56 4.05 -4.27
C LEU A 85 1.93 3.98 -2.88
N ALA A 86 0.62 4.11 -2.78
CA ALA A 86 -0.12 4.03 -1.53
C ALA A 86 -1.23 2.99 -1.61
N ALA A 87 -1.59 2.43 -0.46
CA ALA A 87 -2.67 1.47 -0.33
C ALA A 87 -3.41 1.60 1.00
N VAL A 88 -4.71 1.29 0.98
CA VAL A 88 -5.54 1.06 2.17
C VAL A 88 -6.06 -0.37 2.10
N ARG A 89 -6.04 -1.06 3.24
CA ARG A 89 -6.13 -2.52 3.31
C ARG A 89 -7.47 -2.99 3.86
N ASP A 90 -8.03 -3.99 3.18
CA ASP A 90 -9.19 -4.76 3.61
C ASP A 90 -8.77 -6.25 3.60
N ALA A 91 -8.56 -6.81 4.78
CA ALA A 91 -7.95 -8.11 4.99
C ALA A 91 -8.92 -9.24 4.56
N THR A 92 -8.36 -10.30 3.98
CA THR A 92 -9.17 -11.46 3.53
C THR A 92 -9.64 -12.32 4.72
N GLY A 93 -9.07 -12.11 5.92
CA GLY A 93 -9.40 -12.81 7.16
C GLY A 93 -8.57 -12.25 8.33
N ALA A 94 -8.63 -12.92 9.49
CA ALA A 94 -7.74 -12.61 10.61
C ALA A 94 -6.28 -12.86 10.18
N ASP A 95 -5.47 -11.80 10.16
CA ASP A 95 -4.10 -11.85 9.69
C ASP A 95 -3.13 -11.47 10.83
N PRO A 96 -2.25 -12.39 11.26
CA PRO A 96 -1.26 -12.11 12.31
C PRO A 96 -0.15 -11.14 11.87
N ASP A 97 0.05 -10.92 10.56
CA ASP A 97 1.18 -10.17 10.02
C ASP A 97 1.04 -8.65 10.24
N GLY A 98 -0.15 -8.17 10.67
CA GLY A 98 -0.38 -6.79 11.09
C GLY A 98 0.11 -5.76 10.06
N GLU A 99 1.06 -4.92 10.46
CA GLU A 99 1.68 -3.90 9.60
C GLU A 99 2.50 -4.49 8.43
N ALA A 100 3.10 -5.67 8.61
CA ALA A 100 3.93 -6.29 7.57
C ALA A 100 3.12 -6.65 6.32
N ALA A 101 1.83 -6.98 6.51
CA ALA A 101 0.88 -7.26 5.43
C ALA A 101 0.27 -6.01 4.78
N ALA A 102 0.56 -4.80 5.29
CA ALA A 102 0.15 -3.57 4.64
C ALA A 102 1.04 -3.28 3.41
N ALA A 103 0.40 -3.05 2.26
CA ALA A 103 1.07 -2.54 1.08
C ALA A 103 1.41 -1.03 1.25
N PRO A 104 2.46 -0.51 0.59
CA PRO A 104 3.28 -1.20 -0.40
C PRO A 104 4.37 -2.12 0.19
N PHE A 105 4.52 -3.28 -0.43
CA PHE A 105 5.71 -4.12 -0.31
C PHE A 105 6.88 -3.44 -1.04
N ALA A 106 8.11 -3.79 -0.67
CA ALA A 106 9.29 -3.28 -1.36
C ALA A 106 10.34 -4.37 -1.52
N ALA A 107 11.04 -4.33 -2.64
CA ALA A 107 12.28 -5.04 -2.89
C ALA A 107 13.19 -4.08 -3.68
N ASP A 108 14.39 -3.82 -3.14
CA ASP A 108 15.32 -2.83 -3.68
C ASP A 108 14.64 -1.47 -3.94
N GLN A 109 14.62 -1.03 -5.20
CA GLN A 109 14.07 0.24 -5.64
C GLN A 109 12.61 0.12 -6.10
N VAL A 110 11.94 -1.02 -5.86
CA VAL A 110 10.62 -1.30 -6.42
C VAL A 110 9.60 -1.37 -5.30
N LEU A 111 8.56 -0.53 -5.41
CA LEU A 111 7.34 -0.64 -4.63
C LEU A 111 6.31 -1.51 -5.34
N PHE A 112 5.61 -2.36 -4.59
CA PHE A 112 4.57 -3.23 -5.11
C PHE A 112 3.31 -3.21 -4.22
N SER A 113 2.14 -3.24 -4.86
CA SER A 113 0.85 -3.33 -4.18
C SER A 113 -0.07 -4.29 -4.93
N HIS A 114 -0.77 -5.13 -4.18
CA HIS A 114 -1.72 -6.08 -4.72
C HIS A 114 -3.14 -5.76 -4.20
N ASN A 115 -4.10 -5.72 -5.11
CA ASN A 115 -5.52 -5.57 -4.81
C ASN A 115 -6.26 -6.79 -5.33
N GLY A 116 -6.55 -7.72 -4.44
CA GLY A 116 -7.18 -8.97 -4.79
C GLY A 116 -6.87 -10.05 -3.76
N ALA A 117 -7.14 -11.29 -4.15
CA ALA A 117 -6.77 -12.47 -3.39
C ALA A 117 -6.22 -13.52 -4.36
N VAL A 118 -5.18 -14.23 -3.94
CA VAL A 118 -4.65 -15.39 -4.65
C VAL A 118 -5.31 -16.63 -4.05
N LYS A 119 -6.22 -17.25 -4.80
CA LYS A 119 -6.90 -18.47 -4.35
C LYS A 119 -5.95 -19.67 -4.45
N GLY A 120 -6.13 -20.65 -3.56
CA GLY A 120 -5.31 -21.87 -3.53
C GLY A 120 -3.85 -21.64 -3.08
N TRP A 121 -3.59 -20.53 -2.39
CA TRP A 121 -2.28 -20.24 -1.81
C TRP A 121 -1.89 -21.28 -0.74
N PRO A 122 -0.60 -21.67 -0.63
CA PRO A 122 0.51 -21.27 -1.50
C PRO A 122 0.63 -22.09 -2.79
N GLY A 123 -0.09 -23.20 -2.92
CA GLY A 123 0.05 -24.15 -4.02
C GLY A 123 -0.15 -23.56 -5.42
N SER A 124 -1.11 -22.63 -5.57
CA SER A 124 -1.35 -21.94 -6.86
C SER A 124 -0.18 -21.10 -7.35
N MET A 125 0.75 -20.73 -6.46
CA MET A 125 1.92 -19.93 -6.78
C MET A 125 3.21 -20.76 -6.84
N ALA A 126 3.15 -22.06 -6.56
CA ALA A 126 4.34 -22.92 -6.51
C ALA A 126 5.13 -22.93 -7.83
N SER A 127 4.45 -23.02 -8.98
CA SER A 127 5.11 -23.01 -10.29
C SER A 127 5.81 -21.68 -10.60
N LEU A 128 5.22 -20.55 -10.17
CA LEU A 128 5.85 -19.24 -10.32
C LEU A 128 7.00 -19.07 -9.32
N ALA A 129 6.83 -19.51 -8.08
CA ALA A 129 7.91 -19.48 -7.08
C ALA A 129 9.12 -20.30 -7.54
N ALA A 130 8.89 -21.41 -8.25
CA ALA A 130 9.96 -22.24 -8.81
C ALA A 130 10.80 -21.54 -9.90
N THR A 131 10.32 -20.42 -10.48
CA THR A 131 11.12 -19.61 -11.41
C THR A 131 12.07 -18.65 -10.69
N LEU A 132 11.97 -18.52 -9.36
CA LEU A 132 12.86 -17.68 -8.56
C LEU A 132 14.03 -18.50 -8.02
N PRO A 133 15.22 -17.88 -7.85
CA PRO A 133 16.33 -18.54 -7.17
C PRO A 133 15.91 -18.99 -5.77
N PRO A 134 16.18 -20.25 -5.34
CA PRO A 134 15.80 -20.72 -4.01
C PRO A 134 16.34 -19.84 -2.87
N ALA A 135 17.53 -19.27 -3.05
CA ALA A 135 18.12 -18.34 -2.09
C ALA A 135 17.30 -17.05 -1.90
N ALA A 136 16.49 -16.63 -2.88
CA ALA A 136 15.61 -15.48 -2.76
C ALA A 136 14.32 -15.79 -1.98
N LEU A 137 13.93 -17.07 -1.88
CA LEU A 137 12.73 -17.52 -1.14
C LEU A 137 13.00 -17.78 0.35
N LEU A 138 14.28 -17.89 0.74
CA LEU A 138 14.71 -18.20 2.11
C LEU A 138 15.19 -16.96 2.88
N ARG A 139 15.10 -15.76 2.28
CA ARG A 139 15.48 -14.48 2.89
C ARG A 139 14.27 -13.76 3.46
#